data_AF-A0A8T3X786-F1
#
_entry.id   AF-A0A8T3X786-F1
#
_cell.length_a   1.000
_cell.length_b   1.000
_cell.length_c   1.000
_cell.angle_alpha   90.00
_cell.angle_beta   90.00
_cell.angle_gamma   90.00
#
_symmetry.space_group_name_H-M   'P 1'
#
loop_
_entity.id
_entity.type
_entity.pdbx_description
1 polymer ?
#
loop_
_entity_poly.entity_id
_entity_poly.type
_entity_poly.pdbx_seq_one_letter_code
_entity_poly.pdbx_strand_id
1 'polypeptide(L)'
;MNGRKGKEFSDVTSYNSCNLSNYVVGYEWIKNNVPKDAVIFTWWEEAHTIRAFAQREVVLFTPSEEYAQIYTLNNYSLKTGEEYVSDGNIKELALAFSTHLPQETKQIMKKKNSGYIFLSDSAYKYGWAVLKEGGVSFKEPALNYFRCSSKIGEEDCTWSNKSCFIKQEGSCGLDHESFMYHLLKLHEIEGFEKIYSDPYSVVYKIIE
;
A
#
# COMPACT_ATOMS: atom_id res chain seq x y z
N MET A 1 17.94 -15.31 -17.21
CA MET A 1 17.14 -14.17 -16.72
C MET A 1 17.06 -13.15 -17.86
N ASN A 2 15.91 -13.00 -18.50
CA ASN A 2 15.72 -12.03 -19.58
C ASN A 2 15.58 -10.64 -18.96
N GLY A 3 16.58 -9.78 -19.17
CA GLY A 3 16.56 -8.41 -18.69
C GLY A 3 15.42 -7.62 -19.35
N ARG A 4 14.39 -7.27 -18.58
CA ARG A 4 13.39 -6.29 -19.00
C ARG A 4 14.10 -4.94 -19.13
N LYS A 5 14.33 -4.50 -20.37
CA LYS A 5 14.76 -3.12 -20.64
C LYS A 5 13.63 -2.19 -20.24
N GLY A 6 13.82 -1.41 -19.18
CA GLY A 6 12.87 -0.39 -18.75
C GLY A 6 12.54 0.54 -19.91
N LYS A 7 11.26 0.66 -20.24
CA LYS A 7 10.78 1.65 -21.20
C LYS A 7 10.88 3.02 -20.50
N GLU A 8 11.63 3.96 -21.06
CA GLU A 8 11.66 5.33 -20.54
C GLU A 8 10.25 5.94 -20.71
N PHE A 9 9.61 6.28 -19.58
CA PHE A 9 8.34 6.99 -19.57
C PHE A 9 8.63 8.48 -19.72
N SER A 10 8.40 9.04 -20.92
CA SER A 10 8.82 10.38 -21.27
C SER A 10 7.81 11.50 -20.99
N ASP A 11 6.63 11.23 -20.40
CA ASP A 11 5.70 12.32 -20.06
C ASP A 11 4.74 11.96 -18.91
N VAL A 12 5.10 12.38 -17.70
CA VAL A 12 4.39 12.09 -16.44
C VAL A 12 3.20 13.06 -16.21
N THR A 13 3.07 14.08 -17.04
CA THR A 13 2.02 15.11 -16.94
C THR A 13 0.61 14.59 -17.23
N SER A 14 0.46 13.37 -17.73
CA SER A 14 -0.84 12.76 -18.08
C SER A 14 -1.49 11.92 -16.98
N TYR A 15 -0.84 11.74 -15.82
CA TYR A 15 -1.43 11.05 -14.67
C TYR A 15 -2.36 11.98 -13.87
N ASN A 16 -3.58 12.18 -14.37
CA ASN A 16 -4.66 12.94 -13.71
C ASN A 16 -5.34 12.13 -12.58
N SER A 17 -4.58 11.53 -11.66
CA SER A 17 -5.18 11.04 -10.41
C SER A 17 -5.19 12.21 -9.41
N CYS A 18 -6.37 12.53 -8.89
CA CYS A 18 -6.63 13.76 -8.12
C CYS A 18 -5.90 13.88 -6.76
N ASN A 19 -4.90 13.03 -6.47
CA ASN A 19 -4.13 13.08 -5.22
C ASN A 19 -2.61 12.99 -5.42
N LEU A 20 -2.11 12.99 -6.67
CA LEU A 20 -0.67 12.84 -6.93
C LEU A 20 0.15 13.91 -6.21
N SER A 21 -0.35 15.16 -6.17
CA SER A 21 0.36 16.32 -5.60
C SER A 21 0.81 16.12 -4.15
N ASN A 22 0.04 15.40 -3.34
CA ASN A 22 0.33 15.24 -1.92
C ASN A 22 1.49 14.27 -1.67
N TYR A 23 1.74 13.34 -2.60
CA TYR A 23 2.78 12.32 -2.47
C TYR A 23 4.02 12.59 -3.32
N VAL A 24 3.99 13.60 -4.20
CA VAL A 24 5.13 13.97 -5.06
C VAL A 24 6.41 14.13 -4.24
N VAL A 25 6.34 14.80 -3.10
CA VAL A 25 7.52 15.03 -2.24
C VAL A 25 8.11 13.69 -1.76
N GLY A 26 7.28 12.75 -1.33
CA GLY A 26 7.72 11.40 -0.94
C GLY A 26 8.34 10.62 -2.10
N TYR A 27 7.75 10.67 -3.30
CA TYR A 27 8.32 9.99 -4.47
C TYR A 27 9.63 10.65 -4.95
N GLU A 28 9.75 11.97 -4.91
CA GLU A 28 11.00 12.69 -5.18
C GLU A 28 12.08 12.31 -4.18
N TRP A 29 11.71 12.18 -2.91
CA TRP A 29 12.63 11.75 -1.88
C TRP A 29 13.16 10.33 -2.16
N ILE A 30 12.28 9.38 -2.51
CA ILE A 30 12.67 8.02 -2.91
C ILE A 30 13.62 8.06 -4.12
N LYS A 31 13.30 8.86 -5.14
CA LYS A 31 14.12 9.01 -6.36
C LYS A 31 15.56 9.43 -6.06
N ASN A 32 15.74 10.30 -5.07
CA ASN A 32 17.03 10.91 -4.76
C ASN A 32 17.83 10.16 -3.69
N ASN A 33 17.15 9.42 -2.79
CA ASN A 33 17.78 8.87 -1.58
C ASN A 33 17.83 7.34 -1.52
N VAL A 34 17.00 6.64 -2.30
CA VAL A 34 17.00 5.16 -2.33
C VAL A 34 17.90 4.66 -3.47
N PRO A 35 18.69 3.57 -3.33
CA PRO A 35 19.49 3.03 -4.43
C PRO A 35 18.66 2.73 -5.70
N LYS A 36 19.22 2.98 -6.90
CA LYS A 36 18.49 2.86 -8.18
C LYS A 36 18.00 1.43 -8.48
N ASP A 37 18.71 0.43 -7.98
CA ASP A 37 18.42 -0.99 -8.13
C ASP A 37 17.54 -1.55 -6.99
N ALA A 38 17.14 -0.71 -6.02
CA ALA A 38 16.28 -1.14 -4.95
C ALA A 38 14.87 -1.48 -5.44
N VAL A 39 14.30 -2.52 -4.83
CA VAL A 39 12.87 -2.85 -4.94
C VAL A 39 12.15 -2.26 -3.72
N ILE A 40 11.03 -1.59 -3.96
CA ILE A 40 10.15 -1.01 -2.95
C ILE A 40 8.98 -1.93 -2.66
N PHE A 41 8.72 -2.17 -1.37
CA PHE A 41 7.54 -2.84 -0.86
C PHE A 41 6.42 -1.82 -0.65
N THR A 42 5.32 -1.92 -1.39
CA THR A 42 4.21 -0.97 -1.35
C THR A 42 2.93 -1.65 -1.80
N TRP A 43 1.76 -1.09 -1.45
CA TRP A 43 0.49 -1.49 -2.03
C TRP A 43 0.42 -1.11 -3.52
N TRP A 44 -0.31 -1.89 -4.33
CA TRP A 44 -0.24 -1.83 -5.80
C TRP A 44 -0.70 -0.50 -6.39
N GLU A 45 -1.59 0.23 -5.73
CA GLU A 45 -2.09 1.52 -6.22
C GLU A 45 -1.00 2.60 -6.28
N GLU A 46 0.01 2.51 -5.42
CA GLU A 46 1.17 3.40 -5.40
C GLU A 46 2.27 2.96 -6.37
N ALA A 47 2.20 1.70 -6.82
CA ALA A 47 3.29 1.04 -7.51
C ALA A 47 3.56 1.64 -8.90
N HIS A 48 2.51 2.07 -9.60
CA HIS A 48 2.63 2.79 -10.86
C HIS A 48 3.38 4.10 -10.71
N THR A 49 3.01 4.90 -9.71
CA THR A 49 3.64 6.20 -9.47
C THR A 49 5.09 6.03 -9.01
N ILE A 50 5.39 5.07 -8.13
CA ILE A 50 6.77 4.81 -7.71
C ILE A 50 7.64 4.41 -8.91
N ARG A 51 7.18 3.52 -9.81
CA ARG A 51 7.96 3.15 -10.99
C ARG A 51 8.12 4.31 -11.97
N ALA A 52 7.05 5.04 -12.26
CA ALA A 52 7.08 6.12 -13.24
C ALA A 52 7.86 7.34 -12.73
N PHE A 53 7.60 7.75 -11.50
CA PHE A 53 8.09 9.00 -10.93
C PHE A 53 9.38 8.81 -10.14
N ALA A 54 9.38 7.88 -9.18
CA ALA A 54 10.55 7.60 -8.35
C ALA A 54 11.60 6.72 -9.05
N GLN A 55 11.25 6.09 -10.18
CA GLN A 55 12.13 5.24 -10.97
C GLN A 55 12.75 4.12 -10.13
N ARG A 56 11.93 3.47 -9.29
CA ARG A 56 12.31 2.26 -8.53
C ARG A 56 11.41 1.11 -8.91
N GLU A 57 11.96 -0.09 -8.90
CA GLU A 57 11.15 -1.30 -9.03
C GLU A 57 10.31 -1.50 -7.77
N VAL A 58 9.21 -2.24 -7.92
CA VAL A 58 8.22 -2.49 -6.87
C VAL A 58 7.89 -3.96 -6.82
N VAL A 59 7.57 -4.48 -5.64
CA VAL A 59 7.23 -5.89 -5.46
C VAL A 59 5.97 -6.28 -6.25
N LEU A 60 4.99 -5.38 -6.30
CA LEU A 60 3.68 -5.62 -6.89
C LEU A 60 3.28 -4.41 -7.74
N PHE A 61 3.49 -4.49 -9.06
CA PHE A 61 3.23 -3.37 -9.98
C PHE A 61 1.78 -3.29 -10.43
N THR A 62 1.20 -4.42 -10.81
CA THR A 62 -0.21 -4.56 -11.19
C THR A 62 -0.86 -5.55 -10.24
N PRO A 63 -2.18 -5.48 -10.02
CA PRO A 63 -2.89 -6.57 -9.38
C PRO A 63 -2.95 -7.79 -10.32
N SER A 64 -3.52 -8.91 -9.86
CA SER A 64 -3.93 -9.98 -10.74
C SER A 64 -5.24 -9.63 -11.45
N GLU A 65 -5.59 -10.40 -12.47
CA GLU A 65 -6.84 -10.18 -13.22
C GLU A 65 -8.07 -10.33 -12.33
N GLU A 66 -8.10 -11.38 -11.50
CA GLU A 66 -9.21 -11.63 -10.56
C GLU A 66 -9.38 -10.42 -9.61
N TYR A 67 -8.29 -9.90 -9.08
CA TYR A 67 -8.35 -8.74 -8.18
C TYR A 67 -8.73 -7.47 -8.90
N ALA A 68 -8.18 -7.24 -10.10
CA ALA A 68 -8.59 -6.09 -10.91
C ALA A 68 -10.10 -6.09 -11.09
N GLN A 69 -10.70 -7.22 -11.46
CA GLN A 69 -12.15 -7.33 -11.67
C GLN A 69 -12.95 -7.07 -10.38
N ILE A 70 -12.54 -7.66 -9.25
CA ILE A 70 -13.25 -7.52 -7.97
C ILE A 70 -13.19 -6.08 -7.44
N TYR A 71 -12.02 -5.45 -7.47
CA TYR A 71 -11.75 -4.22 -6.71
C TYR A 71 -11.92 -2.94 -7.52
N THR A 72 -11.92 -3.00 -8.85
CA THR A 72 -12.00 -1.81 -9.71
C THR A 72 -13.37 -1.61 -10.36
N LEU A 73 -14.39 -2.34 -9.90
CA LEU A 73 -15.76 -2.23 -10.38
C LEU A 73 -15.88 -2.41 -11.91
N ASN A 74 -15.18 -3.41 -12.45
CA ASN A 74 -15.18 -3.81 -13.88
C ASN A 74 -14.57 -2.81 -14.88
N ASN A 75 -13.90 -1.74 -14.43
CA ASN A 75 -13.32 -0.74 -15.35
C ASN A 75 -11.78 -0.81 -15.49
N TYR A 76 -11.11 -1.69 -14.75
CA TYR A 76 -9.68 -1.92 -14.93
C TYR A 76 -9.44 -2.92 -16.05
N SER A 77 -9.24 -2.39 -17.25
CA SER A 77 -8.58 -3.13 -18.32
C SER A 77 -7.13 -2.68 -18.38
N LEU A 78 -6.20 -3.62 -18.24
CA LEU A 78 -4.83 -3.39 -18.65
C LEU A 78 -4.78 -2.88 -20.09
N LYS A 79 -3.90 -1.92 -20.38
CA LYS A 79 -3.64 -1.54 -21.77
C LYS A 79 -2.97 -2.71 -22.48
N THR A 80 -3.19 -2.81 -23.79
CA THR A 80 -2.64 -3.90 -24.61
C THR A 80 -1.13 -4.08 -24.36
N GLY A 81 -0.73 -5.25 -23.86
CA GLY A 81 0.67 -5.60 -23.58
C GLY A 81 1.14 -5.42 -22.13
N GLU A 82 0.28 -4.98 -21.21
CA GLU A 82 0.56 -5.08 -19.78
C GLU A 82 0.20 -6.48 -19.25
N GLU A 83 0.98 -6.97 -18.29
CA GLU A 83 0.79 -8.29 -17.68
C GLU A 83 0.21 -8.12 -16.27
N TYR A 84 -0.85 -8.87 -15.97
CA TYR A 84 -1.27 -9.12 -14.60
C TYR A 84 -0.18 -9.90 -13.87
N VAL A 85 0.00 -9.64 -12.58
CA VAL A 85 0.84 -10.51 -11.74
C VAL A 85 0.02 -11.68 -11.21
N SER A 86 0.71 -12.71 -10.70
CA SER A 86 0.05 -13.82 -10.03
C SER A 86 -0.56 -13.41 -8.69
N ASP A 87 -1.69 -14.02 -8.31
CA ASP A 87 -2.37 -13.78 -7.02
C ASP A 87 -1.46 -14.01 -5.81
N GLY A 88 -0.49 -14.93 -5.95
CA GLY A 88 0.46 -15.25 -4.90
C GLY A 88 1.26 -14.03 -4.44
N ASN A 89 1.58 -13.10 -5.34
CA ASN A 89 2.28 -11.87 -4.96
C ASN A 89 1.41 -10.93 -4.13
N ILE A 90 0.11 -10.84 -4.45
CA ILE A 90 -0.83 -10.01 -3.68
C ILE A 90 -1.01 -10.59 -2.29
N LYS A 91 -1.26 -11.90 -2.17
CA LYS A 91 -1.50 -12.56 -0.88
C LYS A 91 -0.28 -12.45 0.04
N GLU A 92 0.93 -12.61 -0.49
CA GLU A 92 2.14 -12.43 0.31
C GLU A 92 2.34 -10.98 0.75
N LEU A 93 2.07 -10.01 -0.14
CA LEU A 93 2.14 -8.59 0.20
C LEU A 93 1.10 -8.23 1.29
N ALA A 94 -0.12 -8.73 1.12
CA ALA A 94 -1.21 -8.53 2.05
C ALA A 94 -0.90 -9.16 3.42
N LEU A 95 -0.39 -10.39 3.44
CA LEU A 95 0.08 -11.06 4.66
C LEU A 95 1.16 -10.26 5.39
N ALA A 96 2.14 -9.72 4.66
CA ALA A 96 3.20 -8.90 5.26
C ALA A 96 2.65 -7.62 5.92
N PHE A 97 1.59 -7.03 5.37
CA PHE A 97 0.96 -5.86 5.97
C PHE A 97 -0.07 -6.18 7.07
N SER A 98 -0.65 -7.39 7.05
CA SER A 98 -1.67 -7.85 7.99
C SER A 98 -1.14 -8.71 9.12
N THR A 99 0.14 -9.10 9.12
CA THR A 99 0.74 -9.80 10.26
C THR A 99 0.94 -8.85 11.44
N HIS A 100 1.11 -9.42 12.63
CA HIS A 100 1.52 -8.73 13.85
C HIS A 100 3.01 -8.95 14.16
N LEU A 101 3.69 -9.78 13.35
CA LEU A 101 5.06 -10.23 13.59
C LEU A 101 6.01 -9.54 12.60
N PRO A 102 6.86 -8.60 13.08
CA PRO A 102 7.83 -7.90 12.22
C PRO A 102 8.72 -8.85 11.43
N GLN A 103 9.10 -9.99 12.02
CA GLN A 103 9.97 -10.98 11.38
C GLN A 103 9.33 -11.66 10.16
N GLU A 104 8.01 -11.89 10.16
CA GLU A 104 7.31 -12.43 8.99
C GLU A 104 7.34 -11.43 7.83
N THR A 105 7.12 -10.14 8.13
CA THR A 105 7.25 -9.05 7.16
C THR A 105 8.65 -9.01 6.57
N LYS A 106 9.69 -9.06 7.43
CA LYS A 106 11.09 -9.10 7.00
C LYS A 106 11.37 -10.29 6.09
N GLN A 107 10.88 -11.49 6.43
CA GLN A 107 11.08 -12.70 5.61
C GLN A 107 10.43 -12.57 4.23
N ILE A 108 9.21 -12.04 4.16
CA ILE A 108 8.51 -11.80 2.89
C ILE A 108 9.27 -10.76 2.05
N MET A 109 9.69 -9.64 2.66
CA MET A 109 10.50 -8.63 1.99
C MET A 109 11.82 -9.19 1.44
N LYS A 110 12.55 -9.98 2.23
CA LYS A 110 13.78 -10.65 1.79
C LYS A 110 13.51 -11.60 0.61
N LYS A 111 12.45 -12.41 0.67
CA LYS A 111 12.03 -13.28 -0.44
C LYS A 111 11.76 -12.51 -1.73
N LYS A 112 11.29 -11.27 -1.62
CA LYS A 112 10.99 -10.37 -2.74
C LYS A 112 12.15 -9.45 -3.13
N ASN A 113 13.33 -9.62 -2.53
CA ASN A 113 14.49 -8.75 -2.71
C ASN A 113 14.17 -7.26 -2.45
N SER A 114 13.30 -6.99 -1.47
CA SER A 114 12.90 -5.63 -1.09
C SER A 114 13.62 -5.21 0.18
N GLY A 115 14.26 -4.03 0.13
CA GLY A 115 14.94 -3.41 1.28
C GLY A 115 14.17 -2.25 1.91
N TYR A 116 13.09 -1.80 1.27
CA TYR A 116 12.38 -0.58 1.63
C TYR A 116 10.86 -0.81 1.63
N ILE A 117 10.15 -0.11 2.51
CA ILE A 117 8.68 -0.01 2.49
C ILE A 117 8.30 1.43 2.21
N PHE A 118 7.35 1.66 1.31
CA PHE A 118 6.65 2.93 1.16
C PHE A 118 5.20 2.78 1.62
N LEU A 119 4.74 3.68 2.48
CA LEU A 119 3.33 3.76 2.89
C LEU A 119 2.83 5.18 2.65
N SER A 120 1.70 5.30 1.97
CA SER A 120 0.92 6.53 1.84
C SER A 120 -0.22 6.54 2.87
N ASP A 121 -0.75 7.72 3.21
CA ASP A 121 -1.97 7.83 3.99
C ASP A 121 -3.22 7.35 3.21
N SER A 122 -3.19 7.34 1.87
CA SER A 122 -4.21 6.73 1.02
C SER A 122 -4.27 5.22 1.20
N ALA A 123 -3.14 4.56 1.50
CA ALA A 123 -3.11 3.11 1.65
C ALA A 123 -4.02 2.59 2.79
N TYR A 124 -4.43 3.47 3.74
CA TYR A 124 -5.42 3.15 4.79
C TYR A 124 -6.81 2.85 4.22
N LYS A 125 -7.16 3.48 3.09
CA LYS A 125 -8.44 3.26 2.41
C LYS A 125 -8.58 1.81 1.93
N TYR A 126 -7.46 1.11 1.78
CA TYR A 126 -7.37 -0.26 1.30
C TYR A 126 -7.01 -1.26 2.40
N GLY A 127 -6.96 -0.82 3.67
CA GLY A 127 -6.67 -1.68 4.81
C GLY A 127 -7.58 -2.91 4.86
N TRP A 128 -8.85 -2.78 4.47
CA TRP A 128 -9.77 -3.93 4.39
C TRP A 128 -9.37 -4.97 3.35
N ALA A 129 -8.88 -4.55 2.19
CA ALA A 129 -8.41 -5.43 1.13
C ALA A 129 -7.12 -6.14 1.58
N VAL A 130 -6.19 -5.38 2.17
CA VAL A 130 -4.97 -5.95 2.77
C VAL A 130 -5.30 -7.03 3.79
N LEU A 131 -6.19 -6.75 4.73
CA LEU A 131 -6.56 -7.70 5.78
C LEU A 131 -7.28 -8.94 5.23
N LYS A 132 -8.22 -8.76 4.30
CA LYS A 132 -8.97 -9.87 3.69
C LYS A 132 -8.01 -10.85 3.03
N GLU A 133 -7.03 -10.30 2.32
CA GLU A 133 -6.16 -11.06 1.42
C GLU A 133 -4.95 -11.62 2.15
N GLY A 134 -4.59 -11.01 3.29
CA GLY A 134 -3.70 -11.58 4.29
C GLY A 134 -4.35 -12.69 5.15
N GLY A 135 -5.60 -13.05 4.87
CA GLY A 135 -6.30 -14.16 5.54
C GLY A 135 -6.93 -13.79 6.88
N VAL A 136 -7.05 -12.51 7.21
CA VAL A 136 -7.74 -12.05 8.41
C VAL A 136 -9.25 -12.20 8.19
N SER A 137 -9.87 -13.12 8.92
CA SER A 137 -11.30 -13.35 8.85
C SER A 137 -12.06 -12.16 9.46
N PHE A 138 -12.93 -11.53 8.67
CA PHE A 138 -13.84 -10.51 9.17
C PHE A 138 -15.15 -11.15 9.63
N LYS A 139 -15.65 -10.74 10.79
CA LYS A 139 -17.10 -10.81 11.03
C LYS A 139 -17.75 -9.72 10.16
N GLU A 140 -18.81 -10.05 9.42
CA GLU A 140 -19.47 -9.19 8.41
C GLU A 140 -19.64 -7.69 8.74
N PRO A 141 -19.89 -7.25 10.00
CA PRO A 141 -20.04 -5.83 10.32
C PRO A 141 -18.81 -4.96 10.01
N ALA A 142 -17.60 -5.52 10.06
CA ALA A 142 -16.36 -4.77 9.82
C ALA A 142 -16.19 -4.37 8.35
N LEU A 143 -16.67 -5.18 7.40
CA LEU A 143 -16.62 -4.88 5.96
C LEU A 143 -17.49 -3.68 5.57
N ASN A 144 -18.60 -3.47 6.28
CA ASN A 144 -19.49 -2.33 6.02
C ASN A 144 -18.88 -1.00 6.49
N TYR A 145 -18.07 -1.01 7.55
CA TYR A 145 -17.36 0.18 8.03
C TYR A 145 -16.40 0.74 6.96
N PHE A 146 -15.64 -0.14 6.29
CA PHE A 146 -14.74 0.27 5.21
C PHE A 146 -15.45 0.67 3.91
N ARG A 147 -16.71 0.24 3.70
CA ARG A 147 -17.52 0.66 2.54
C ARG A 147 -18.15 2.04 2.70
N CYS A 148 -18.42 2.49 3.94
CA CYS A 148 -19.00 3.81 4.18
C CYS A 148 -18.01 4.95 3.90
N SER A 149 -16.71 4.75 4.11
CA SER A 149 -15.69 5.78 3.90
C SER A 149 -15.40 6.12 2.43
N SER A 150 -15.88 5.31 1.47
CA SER A 150 -15.61 5.50 0.04
C SER A 150 -16.78 6.07 -0.78
N LYS A 151 -17.96 6.25 -0.18
CA LYS A 151 -19.19 6.64 -0.89
C LYS A 151 -19.79 8.00 -0.52
N ILE A 152 -19.21 8.72 0.44
CA ILE A 152 -19.80 9.96 0.96
C ILE A 152 -18.94 11.13 0.52
N GLY A 153 -19.57 12.09 -0.18
CA GLY A 153 -18.97 13.37 -0.55
C GLY A 153 -18.40 14.08 0.67
N GLU A 154 -17.33 14.84 0.45
CA GLU A 154 -16.32 15.34 1.40
C GLU A 154 -16.80 16.18 2.60
N GLU A 155 -18.10 16.29 2.88
CA GLU A 155 -18.61 17.23 3.89
C GLU A 155 -18.98 16.60 5.24
N ASP A 156 -19.20 15.28 5.33
CA ASP A 156 -19.66 14.63 6.58
C ASP A 156 -18.67 13.63 7.21
N CYS A 157 -17.46 13.52 6.69
CA CYS A 157 -16.37 12.76 7.33
C CYS A 157 -15.23 13.70 7.70
N THR A 158 -15.53 14.69 8.54
CA THR A 158 -14.46 15.41 9.22
C THR A 158 -13.71 14.41 10.09
N TRP A 159 -12.48 14.08 9.70
CA TRP A 159 -11.42 13.50 10.54
C TRP A 159 -11.02 14.46 11.69
N SER A 160 -11.96 15.26 12.19
CA SER A 160 -11.76 16.19 13.29
C SER A 160 -11.69 15.40 14.59
N ASN A 161 -10.50 14.91 14.91
CA ASN A 161 -9.91 14.89 16.25
C ASN A 161 -10.69 14.29 17.44
N LYS A 162 -11.79 13.57 17.25
CA LYS A 162 -12.42 12.70 18.25
C LYS A 162 -13.49 11.85 17.55
N SER A 163 -13.37 10.53 17.69
CA SER A 163 -14.47 9.58 17.55
C SER A 163 -15.22 9.55 16.20
N CYS A 164 -14.67 8.80 15.24
CA CYS A 164 -15.50 7.84 14.50
C CYS A 164 -15.23 6.41 15.01
N PHE A 165 -14.96 6.28 16.32
CA PHE A 165 -15.39 5.10 17.05
C PHE A 165 -16.89 5.26 17.18
N ILE A 166 -17.66 4.52 16.38
CA ILE A 166 -19.08 4.34 16.68
C ILE A 166 -19.12 3.84 18.12
N LYS A 167 -19.60 4.68 19.05
CA LYS A 167 -20.10 4.23 20.36
C LYS A 167 -21.34 3.37 20.09
N GLN A 168 -21.12 2.16 19.61
CA GLN A 168 -21.95 1.03 19.96
C GLN A 168 -21.11 0.21 20.93
N GLU A 169 -21.68 -0.12 22.08
CA GLU A 169 -21.04 -0.86 23.16
C GLU A 169 -20.67 -2.32 22.78
N GLY A 170 -20.55 -2.63 21.50
CA GLY A 170 -19.86 -3.80 20.98
C GLY A 170 -18.59 -3.33 20.29
N SER A 171 -17.44 -3.55 20.92
CA SER A 171 -16.16 -3.39 20.25
C SER A 171 -16.20 -4.12 18.92
N CYS A 172 -15.96 -3.41 17.82
CA CYS A 172 -15.50 -4.03 16.59
C CYS A 172 -14.15 -4.66 16.96
N GLY A 173 -14.18 -5.91 17.45
CA GLY A 173 -13.06 -6.63 18.05
C GLY A 173 -11.95 -7.02 17.07
N LEU A 174 -11.70 -6.19 16.07
CA LEU A 174 -10.48 -6.20 15.29
C LEU A 174 -9.60 -5.10 15.87
N ASP A 175 -8.55 -5.54 16.54
CA ASP A 175 -7.50 -4.67 17.04
C ASP A 175 -6.69 -4.13 15.85
N HIS A 176 -7.29 -3.19 15.13
CA HIS A 176 -6.73 -2.60 13.91
C HIS A 176 -5.39 -1.90 14.18
N GLU A 177 -5.14 -1.50 15.43
CA GLU A 177 -3.89 -0.90 15.88
C GLU A 177 -2.72 -1.89 15.86
N SER A 178 -3.00 -3.19 15.85
CA SER A 178 -1.98 -4.23 15.94
C SER A 178 -1.35 -4.65 14.61
N PHE A 179 -1.89 -4.27 13.46
CA PHE A 179 -1.37 -4.73 12.16
C PHE A 179 -0.09 -4.00 11.76
N MET A 180 0.87 -4.70 11.13
CA MET A 180 2.14 -4.10 10.68
C MET A 180 1.97 -2.81 9.89
N TYR A 181 0.93 -2.72 9.06
CA TYR A 181 0.58 -1.49 8.34
C TYR A 181 0.30 -0.28 9.28
N HIS A 182 -0.42 -0.50 10.38
CA HIS A 182 -0.67 0.54 11.40
C HIS A 182 0.53 0.73 12.33
N LEU A 183 1.12 -0.37 12.79
CA LEU A 183 2.27 -0.37 13.68
C LEU A 183 3.41 0.44 13.09
N LEU A 184 3.69 0.29 11.79
CA LEU A 184 4.81 0.99 11.16
C LEU A 184 4.62 2.50 11.31
N LYS A 185 3.43 3.03 10.99
CA LYS A 185 3.19 4.48 11.05
C LYS A 185 3.18 5.04 12.48
N LEU A 186 2.68 4.28 13.45
CA LEU A 186 2.42 4.76 14.81
C LEU A 186 3.57 4.50 15.79
N HIS A 187 4.38 3.47 15.53
CA HIS A 187 5.39 2.99 16.46
C HIS A 187 6.73 2.76 15.78
N GLU A 188 7.80 2.84 16.57
CA GLU A 188 9.09 2.30 16.15
C GLU A 188 9.00 0.78 16.26
N ILE A 189 9.33 0.08 15.17
CA ILE A 189 9.31 -1.37 15.12
C ILE A 189 10.74 -1.88 14.96
N GLU A 190 11.15 -2.78 15.85
CA GLU A 190 12.42 -3.47 15.74
C GLU A 190 12.58 -4.12 14.34
N GLY A 191 13.73 -3.89 13.71
CA GLY A 191 14.01 -4.36 12.35
C GLY A 191 13.56 -3.42 11.22
N PHE A 192 12.92 -2.28 11.55
CA PHE A 192 12.50 -1.26 10.59
C PHE A 192 12.96 0.14 11.02
N GLU A 193 13.83 0.76 10.22
CA GLU A 193 14.27 2.14 10.41
C GLU A 193 13.41 3.08 9.56
N LYS A 194 12.73 4.04 10.19
CA LYS A 194 12.03 5.11 9.48
C LYS A 194 13.06 6.12 8.96
N ILE A 195 13.24 6.17 7.64
CA ILE A 195 14.27 7.01 6.99
C ILE A 195 13.70 8.29 6.37
N TYR A 196 12.38 8.38 6.22
CA TYR A 196 11.67 9.55 5.72
C TYR A 196 10.23 9.56 6.21
N SER A 197 9.70 10.75 6.49
CA SER A 197 8.29 10.96 6.77
C SER A 197 7.89 12.38 6.42
N ASP A 198 6.72 12.54 5.81
CA ASP A 198 5.98 13.78 5.70
C ASP A 198 4.52 13.55 6.17
N PRO A 199 3.61 14.54 6.07
CA PRO A 199 2.21 14.34 6.49
C PRO A 199 1.45 13.25 5.73
N TYR A 200 1.89 12.90 4.52
CA TYR A 200 1.16 12.04 3.58
C TYR A 200 1.82 10.67 3.37
N SER A 201 3.11 10.55 3.66
CA SER A 201 3.90 9.39 3.30
C SER A 201 5.04 9.12 4.27
N VAL A 202 5.46 7.86 4.31
CA VAL A 202 6.56 7.41 5.15
C VAL A 202 7.34 6.31 4.44
N VAL A 203 8.66 6.32 4.61
CA VAL A 203 9.56 5.29 4.06
C VAL A 203 10.32 4.62 5.19
N TYR A 204 10.31 3.28 5.18
CA TYR A 204 11.10 2.45 6.08
C TYR A 204 12.19 1.73 5.32
N LYS A 205 13.32 1.48 5.98
CA LYS A 205 14.38 0.58 5.56
C LYS A 205 14.42 -0.62 6.49
N ILE A 206 14.59 -1.81 5.93
CA ILE A 206 14.85 -3.00 6.74
C ILE A 206 16.26 -2.93 7.33
N ILE A 207 16.38 -3.16 8.64
CA ILE A 207 17.66 -3.30 9.34
C ILE A 207 17.80 -4.73 9.88
N GLU A 208 19.02 -5.28 9.85
CA GLU A 208 19.29 -6.63 10.36
C GLU A 208 19.34 -6.63 11.88
#